data_AF-A0A1I1FM05-F1
#
_entry.id   AF-A0A1I1FM05-F1
#
_cell.length_a   1.000
_cell.length_b   1.000
_cell.length_c   1.000
_cell.angle_alpha   90.00
_cell.angle_beta   90.00
_cell.angle_gamma   90.00
#
_symmetry.space_group_name_H-M   'P 1'
#
loop_
_entity.id
_entity.type
_entity.pdbx_description
1 polymer ?
#
loop_
_entity_poly.entity_id
_entity_poly.type
_entity_poly.pdbx_seq_one_letter_code
_entity_poly.pdbx_strand_id
1 'polypeptide(L)'
;MIVCYKHFEKGLIRLYVTYSLIFFVSGLLLSCQSAEDTGITIRWDNKRAVGIAIPKSFTPAIPTDSLEQLLSVRLADQNVAILGNYKRIDDNIVFEPLIPFTRGLRYVLWLKNKRLSEITIPGLATGDKPALLAIYPSGDSLPDNLLKIYLHFSRPMREGQSQKYVALVKNRTDTLPGVFLDLQPELWNADRTVLTLWLDPGRIKRDLQPNKRLGVPLQAGSRYQLIVLADWPDQQGATLAKTTTKPFSTVQRDSLSPMPARWQIHQPQAGSVQPLDVAFGEALDYSLLTETLHVMNEAGETVSGKWHLADREKRALFIPGEAWKAGLYRLRIESRLEDLAGNNLSRPFDRNLTRKDRPVTAQPFTEVPFSMR
;
A
#
# COMPACT_ATOMS: atom_id res chain seq x y z
N MET A 1 -62.17 55.91 -23.32
CA MET A 1 -61.36 54.71 -23.59
C MET A 1 -62.32 53.60 -24.00
N ILE A 2 -62.42 53.34 -25.31
CA ILE A 2 -62.77 52.08 -26.01
C ILE A 2 -63.93 51.27 -25.36
N VAL A 3 -65.21 51.49 -25.68
CA VAL A 3 -65.99 51.01 -26.85
C VAL A 3 -65.83 49.51 -27.15
N CYS A 4 -66.81 48.71 -26.71
CA CYS A 4 -67.06 47.34 -27.20
C CYS A 4 -68.21 47.38 -28.21
N TYR A 5 -67.97 46.88 -29.42
CA TYR A 5 -68.99 46.72 -30.47
C TYR A 5 -69.12 45.23 -30.86
N LYS A 6 -70.38 44.82 -31.04
CA LYS A 6 -70.89 43.50 -31.46
C LYS A 6 -70.35 43.04 -32.82
N HIS A 7 -70.27 41.72 -33.08
CA HIS A 7 -71.08 41.04 -34.12
C HIS A 7 -70.84 39.51 -34.31
N PHE A 8 -71.96 38.81 -34.49
CA PHE A 8 -72.29 37.69 -35.42
C PHE A 8 -71.66 36.27 -35.34
N GLU A 9 -72.52 35.34 -34.88
CA GLU A 9 -73.17 34.21 -35.60
C GLU A 9 -72.48 33.31 -36.66
N LYS A 10 -72.87 32.01 -36.58
CA LYS A 10 -72.78 30.86 -37.52
C LYS A 10 -71.42 30.15 -37.56
N GLY A 11 -71.29 28.82 -37.58
CA GLY A 11 -72.22 27.70 -37.76
C GLY A 11 -71.45 26.56 -38.43
N LEU A 12 -71.55 25.34 -37.87
CA LEU A 12 -71.32 24.00 -38.46
C LEU A 12 -69.95 23.68 -39.13
N ILE A 13 -69.36 22.54 -38.74
CA ILE A 13 -69.13 21.36 -39.60
C ILE A 13 -68.85 20.14 -38.71
N ARG A 14 -69.57 19.06 -38.98
CA ARG A 14 -69.45 17.70 -38.41
C ARG A 14 -68.21 16.99 -38.99
N LEU A 15 -67.61 16.06 -38.24
CA LEU A 15 -67.33 14.71 -38.74
C LEU A 15 -66.96 13.75 -37.59
N TYR A 16 -67.87 12.81 -37.36
CA TYR A 16 -67.69 11.54 -36.67
C TYR A 16 -66.83 10.61 -37.55
N VAL A 17 -65.84 9.90 -36.99
CA VAL A 17 -65.45 8.55 -37.43
C VAL A 17 -64.91 7.77 -36.23
N THR A 18 -65.72 6.84 -35.73
CA THR A 18 -65.32 5.63 -35.00
C THR A 18 -64.91 4.53 -36.00
N TYR A 19 -64.29 3.46 -35.48
CA TYR A 19 -63.91 2.16 -36.08
C TYR A 19 -62.38 2.00 -36.28
N SER A 20 -61.71 1.20 -35.43
CA SER A 20 -61.52 -0.27 -35.56
C SER A 20 -60.47 -0.60 -36.62
N LEU A 21 -59.59 -1.60 -36.53
CA LEU A 21 -59.41 -2.78 -35.68
C LEU A 21 -57.96 -3.25 -35.98
N ILE A 22 -57.36 -4.08 -35.11
CA ILE A 22 -56.30 -5.05 -35.46
C ILE A 22 -54.97 -4.44 -35.98
N PHE A 23 -53.98 -4.32 -35.11
CA PHE A 23 -52.56 -4.67 -35.35
C PHE A 23 -51.81 -4.38 -34.04
N PHE A 24 -50.75 -5.12 -33.73
CA PHE A 24 -49.91 -5.02 -32.52
C PHE A 24 -50.37 -5.76 -31.25
N VAL A 25 -50.43 -7.10 -31.32
CA VAL A 25 -50.07 -7.95 -30.17
C VAL A 25 -49.20 -9.10 -30.68
N SER A 26 -47.99 -8.78 -31.13
CA SER A 26 -46.99 -9.79 -31.49
C SER A 26 -45.63 -9.10 -31.61
N GLY A 27 -44.89 -9.08 -30.51
CA GLY A 27 -43.52 -8.57 -30.50
C GLY A 27 -43.22 -7.80 -29.23
N LEU A 28 -42.99 -8.53 -28.14
CA LEU A 28 -42.13 -8.14 -27.01
C LEU A 28 -41.96 -9.36 -26.08
N LEU A 29 -41.57 -10.50 -26.66
CA LEU A 29 -40.80 -11.50 -25.91
C LEU A 29 -39.33 -11.09 -26.06
N LEU A 30 -38.92 -10.10 -25.28
CA LEU A 30 -37.50 -9.93 -24.95
C LEU A 30 -37.15 -11.14 -24.08
N SER A 31 -36.76 -12.22 -24.77
CA SER A 31 -36.04 -13.33 -24.17
C SER A 31 -34.80 -12.76 -23.51
N CYS A 32 -34.87 -12.62 -22.19
CA CYS A 32 -33.68 -12.57 -21.36
C CYS A 32 -33.05 -13.96 -21.50
N GLN A 33 -32.13 -14.12 -22.47
CA GLN A 33 -31.26 -15.27 -22.52
C GLN A 33 -30.46 -15.26 -21.21
N SER A 34 -30.90 -16.04 -20.23
CA SER A 34 -30.06 -16.45 -19.12
C SER A 34 -28.76 -16.99 -19.71
N ALA A 35 -27.62 -16.42 -19.32
CA ALA A 35 -26.33 -16.94 -19.70
C ALA A 35 -26.33 -18.45 -19.44
N GLU A 36 -26.12 -19.25 -20.49
CA GLU A 36 -25.99 -20.70 -20.36
C GLU A 36 -24.96 -20.98 -19.26
N ASP A 37 -25.32 -21.81 -18.28
CA ASP A 37 -24.37 -22.29 -17.29
C ASP A 37 -23.34 -23.17 -18.01
N THR A 38 -22.28 -22.53 -18.49
CA THR A 38 -21.22 -23.21 -19.23
C THR A 38 -20.41 -24.17 -18.35
N GLY A 39 -20.63 -24.22 -17.04
CA GLY A 39 -19.82 -25.02 -16.10
C GLY A 39 -18.35 -24.62 -16.01
N ILE A 40 -17.92 -23.59 -16.75
CA ILE A 40 -16.59 -23.00 -16.66
C ILE A 40 -16.50 -22.21 -15.36
N THR A 41 -15.57 -22.57 -14.49
CA THR A 41 -15.46 -21.96 -13.16
C THR A 41 -14.14 -21.23 -12.99
N ILE A 42 -14.17 -20.10 -12.28
CA ILE A 42 -12.97 -19.35 -11.90
C ILE A 42 -12.36 -20.01 -10.66
N ARG A 43 -11.06 -20.31 -10.72
CA ARG A 43 -10.30 -20.78 -9.55
C ARG A 43 -9.75 -19.59 -8.78
N TRP A 44 -9.98 -19.61 -7.46
CA TRP A 44 -9.60 -18.53 -6.57
C TRP A 44 -8.53 -18.99 -5.57
N ASP A 45 -7.57 -18.12 -5.30
CA ASP A 45 -6.64 -18.23 -4.16
C ASP A 45 -6.51 -16.86 -3.50
N ASN A 46 -6.78 -16.75 -2.20
CA ASN A 46 -6.72 -15.47 -1.46
C ASN A 46 -7.42 -14.30 -2.19
N LYS A 47 -8.63 -14.54 -2.72
CA LYS A 47 -9.42 -13.59 -3.54
C LYS A 47 -8.78 -13.18 -4.88
N ARG A 48 -7.69 -13.82 -5.34
CA ARG A 48 -7.13 -13.71 -6.70
C ARG A 48 -7.75 -14.76 -7.60
N ALA A 49 -8.13 -14.37 -8.80
CA ALA A 49 -8.53 -15.31 -9.85
C ALA A 49 -7.25 -15.90 -10.47
N VAL A 50 -6.84 -17.08 -10.01
CA VAL A 50 -5.57 -17.72 -10.36
C VAL A 50 -5.68 -18.72 -11.50
N GLY A 51 -6.90 -19.03 -11.93
CA GLY A 51 -7.11 -19.97 -13.03
C GLY A 51 -8.55 -20.04 -13.47
N ILE A 52 -8.77 -20.78 -14.55
CA ILE A 52 -10.09 -21.14 -15.06
C ILE A 52 -10.12 -22.67 -15.21
N ALA A 53 -11.15 -23.32 -14.69
CA ALA A 53 -11.42 -24.73 -14.95
C ALA A 53 -12.44 -24.86 -16.08
N ILE A 54 -12.08 -25.63 -17.11
CA ILE A 54 -12.81 -25.79 -18.35
C ILE A 54 -13.29 -27.24 -18.42
N PRO A 55 -14.60 -27.50 -18.41
CA PRO A 55 -15.13 -28.85 -18.48
C PRO A 55 -14.79 -29.56 -19.79
N LYS A 56 -14.65 -30.90 -19.71
CA LYS A 56 -14.42 -31.78 -20.87
C LYS A 56 -15.46 -31.61 -21.98
N SER A 57 -16.69 -31.21 -21.66
CA SER A 57 -17.76 -30.96 -22.64
C SER A 57 -17.38 -29.90 -23.69
N PHE A 58 -16.51 -28.93 -23.32
CA PHE A 58 -16.00 -27.89 -24.22
C PHE A 58 -14.75 -28.31 -24.99
N THR A 59 -14.12 -29.41 -24.59
CA THR A 59 -12.82 -29.84 -25.06
C THR A 59 -12.81 -31.35 -25.39
N PRO A 60 -13.74 -31.83 -26.24
CA PRO A 60 -13.83 -33.25 -26.54
C PRO A 60 -12.50 -33.75 -27.13
N ALA A 61 -11.86 -34.64 -26.35
CA ALA A 61 -10.63 -35.36 -26.68
C ALA A 61 -9.46 -34.50 -27.21
N ILE A 62 -9.14 -33.36 -26.59
CA ILE A 62 -7.88 -32.66 -26.87
C ILE A 62 -6.71 -33.46 -26.26
N PRO A 63 -5.71 -33.90 -27.07
CA PRO A 63 -4.49 -34.51 -26.55
C PRO A 63 -3.74 -33.53 -25.65
N THR A 64 -3.15 -34.01 -24.56
CA THR A 64 -2.42 -33.18 -23.59
C THR A 64 -1.35 -32.33 -24.26
N ASP A 65 -0.59 -32.93 -25.18
CA ASP A 65 0.54 -32.32 -25.88
C ASP A 65 0.12 -31.23 -26.90
N SER A 66 -1.18 -31.08 -27.14
CA SER A 66 -1.75 -30.09 -28.07
C SER A 66 -2.52 -28.97 -27.37
N LEU A 67 -2.62 -28.98 -26.04
CA LEU A 67 -3.43 -28.02 -25.29
C LEU A 67 -3.01 -26.58 -25.55
N GLU A 68 -1.72 -26.27 -25.48
CA GLU A 68 -1.20 -24.92 -25.68
C GLU A 68 -1.40 -24.39 -27.11
N GLN A 69 -1.43 -25.28 -28.10
CA GLN A 69 -1.61 -24.90 -29.50
C GLN A 69 -3.08 -24.68 -29.87
N LEU A 70 -3.98 -25.41 -29.21
CA LEU A 70 -5.39 -25.46 -29.58
C LEU A 70 -6.24 -24.57 -28.68
N LEU A 71 -5.94 -24.50 -27.39
CA LEU A 71 -6.71 -23.70 -26.44
C LEU A 71 -5.95 -22.40 -26.17
N SER A 72 -6.66 -21.28 -26.24
CA SER A 72 -6.10 -19.98 -25.87
C SER A 72 -7.10 -19.18 -25.05
N VAL A 73 -6.60 -18.47 -24.06
CA VAL A 73 -7.38 -17.48 -23.30
C VAL A 73 -6.90 -16.11 -23.75
N ARG A 74 -7.83 -15.21 -24.05
CA ARG A 74 -7.55 -13.86 -24.56
C ARG A 74 -8.34 -12.84 -23.75
N LEU A 75 -7.83 -11.61 -23.65
CA LEU A 75 -8.68 -10.50 -23.21
C LEU A 75 -9.74 -10.23 -24.29
N ALA A 76 -10.98 -9.91 -23.93
CA ALA A 76 -12.09 -9.83 -24.90
C ALA A 76 -11.83 -8.86 -26.06
N ASP A 77 -11.09 -7.78 -25.83
CA ASP A 77 -10.80 -6.74 -26.81
C ASP A 77 -9.37 -6.88 -27.39
N GLN A 78 -8.73 -8.04 -27.23
CA GLN A 78 -7.36 -8.31 -27.68
C GLN A 78 -7.28 -9.64 -28.43
N ASN A 79 -6.45 -9.67 -29.48
CA ASN A 79 -6.24 -10.88 -30.28
C ASN A 79 -5.06 -11.74 -29.80
N VAL A 80 -4.31 -11.28 -28.80
CA VAL A 80 -3.14 -11.96 -28.26
C VAL A 80 -3.57 -12.87 -27.12
N ALA A 81 -3.13 -14.13 -27.17
CA ALA A 81 -3.32 -15.09 -26.07
C ALA A 81 -2.49 -14.68 -24.86
N ILE A 82 -3.10 -14.73 -23.68
CA ILE A 82 -2.36 -14.55 -22.42
C ILE A 82 -1.54 -15.80 -22.13
N LEU A 83 -0.31 -15.60 -21.67
CA LEU A 83 0.59 -16.70 -21.31
C LEU A 83 0.10 -17.40 -20.04
N GLY A 84 0.24 -18.71 -20.01
CA GLY A 84 -0.14 -19.54 -18.88
C GLY A 84 0.09 -21.02 -19.16
N ASN A 85 -0.15 -21.83 -18.13
CA ASN A 85 0.02 -23.27 -18.19
C ASN A 85 -1.34 -23.96 -18.23
N TYR A 86 -1.40 -25.08 -18.94
CA TYR A 86 -2.57 -25.96 -18.93
C TYR A 86 -2.26 -27.23 -18.15
N LYS A 87 -3.19 -27.65 -17.29
CA LYS A 87 -3.11 -28.91 -16.55
C LYS A 87 -4.44 -29.63 -16.65
N ARG A 88 -4.40 -30.95 -16.84
CA ARG A 88 -5.60 -31.78 -16.72
C ARG A 88 -5.75 -32.18 -15.26
N ILE A 89 -6.86 -31.79 -14.65
CA ILE A 89 -7.21 -32.12 -13.25
C ILE A 89 -8.62 -32.71 -13.30
N ASP A 90 -8.73 -33.99 -12.94
CA ASP A 90 -9.95 -34.79 -13.11
C ASP A 90 -10.47 -34.72 -14.56
N ASP A 91 -11.75 -34.40 -14.76
CA ASP A 91 -12.36 -34.18 -16.07
C ASP A 91 -12.22 -32.73 -16.59
N ASN A 92 -11.45 -31.87 -15.93
CA ASN A 92 -11.27 -30.47 -16.33
C ASN A 92 -9.89 -30.21 -16.93
N ILE A 93 -9.84 -29.28 -17.88
CA ILE A 93 -8.61 -28.59 -18.24
C ILE A 93 -8.57 -27.30 -17.44
N VAL A 94 -7.52 -27.15 -16.64
CA VAL A 94 -7.28 -25.95 -15.86
C VAL A 94 -6.23 -25.11 -16.58
N PHE A 95 -6.58 -23.86 -16.87
CA PHE A 95 -5.63 -22.86 -17.34
C PHE A 95 -5.23 -21.94 -16.18
N GLU A 96 -3.93 -21.86 -15.90
CA GLU A 96 -3.32 -21.00 -14.90
C GLU A 96 -2.46 -19.93 -15.62
N PRO A 97 -2.93 -18.68 -15.72
CA PRO A 97 -2.14 -17.64 -16.39
C PRO A 97 -0.87 -17.32 -15.59
N LEU A 98 0.17 -16.89 -16.29
CA LEU A 98 1.43 -16.45 -15.67
C LEU A 98 1.21 -15.25 -14.72
N ILE A 99 0.27 -14.37 -15.08
CA ILE A 99 -0.21 -13.28 -14.23
C ILE A 99 -1.68 -13.57 -13.92
N PRO A 100 -2.10 -13.62 -12.63
CA PRO A 100 -3.49 -13.83 -12.26
C PRO A 100 -4.45 -12.89 -12.98
N PHE A 101 -5.68 -13.35 -13.22
CA PHE A 101 -6.67 -12.57 -13.94
C PHE A 101 -7.03 -11.28 -13.21
N THR A 102 -7.16 -10.20 -13.99
CA THR A 102 -7.55 -8.88 -13.48
C THR A 102 -9.06 -8.82 -13.30
N ARG A 103 -9.49 -8.36 -12.12
CA ARG A 103 -10.92 -8.17 -11.80
C ARG A 103 -11.58 -7.14 -12.71
N GLY A 104 -12.86 -7.34 -13.01
CA GLY A 104 -13.65 -6.48 -13.89
C GLY A 104 -13.36 -6.63 -15.37
N LEU A 105 -12.31 -7.39 -15.74
CA LEU A 105 -12.01 -7.66 -17.14
C LEU A 105 -12.73 -8.91 -17.65
N ARG A 106 -12.94 -8.92 -18.97
CA ARG A 106 -13.59 -10.01 -19.70
C ARG A 106 -12.52 -10.79 -20.46
N TYR A 107 -12.59 -12.11 -20.35
CA TYR A 107 -11.67 -13.04 -20.99
C TYR A 107 -12.46 -14.01 -21.84
N VAL A 108 -11.95 -14.29 -23.04
CA VAL A 108 -12.58 -15.16 -24.01
C VAL A 108 -11.73 -16.40 -24.17
N LEU A 109 -12.36 -17.56 -24.06
CA LEU A 109 -11.75 -18.85 -24.30
C LEU A 109 -11.95 -19.22 -25.77
N TRP A 110 -10.87 -19.60 -26.43
CA TRP A 110 -10.83 -19.96 -27.83
C TRP A 110 -10.29 -21.36 -28.00
N LEU A 111 -10.98 -22.18 -28.79
CA LEU A 111 -10.48 -23.45 -29.27
C LEU A 111 -10.23 -23.32 -30.77
N LYS A 112 -8.95 -23.36 -31.18
CA LYS A 112 -8.49 -22.99 -32.52
C LYS A 112 -9.02 -21.59 -32.85
N ASN A 113 -9.89 -21.49 -33.85
CA ASN A 113 -10.51 -20.24 -34.30
C ASN A 113 -12.00 -20.13 -33.88
N LYS A 114 -12.48 -21.00 -32.99
CA LYS A 114 -13.84 -20.98 -32.48
C LYS A 114 -13.86 -20.43 -31.06
N ARG A 115 -14.65 -19.38 -30.83
CA ARG A 115 -14.96 -18.88 -29.50
C ARG A 115 -15.78 -19.93 -28.74
N LEU A 116 -15.27 -20.36 -27.59
CA LEU A 116 -15.93 -21.33 -26.70
C LEU A 116 -16.87 -20.66 -25.72
N SER A 117 -16.33 -19.68 -24.97
CA SER A 117 -17.06 -18.97 -23.93
C SER A 117 -16.39 -17.64 -23.63
N GLU A 118 -17.12 -16.73 -23.01
CA GLU A 118 -16.60 -15.50 -22.42
C GLU A 118 -16.89 -15.54 -20.93
N ILE A 119 -15.87 -15.28 -20.12
CA ILE A 119 -15.99 -15.14 -18.69
C ILE A 119 -15.67 -13.71 -18.28
N THR A 120 -16.38 -13.21 -17.27
CA THR A 120 -16.06 -11.95 -16.63
C THR A 120 -15.49 -12.26 -15.25
N ILE A 121 -14.33 -11.70 -14.92
CA ILE A 121 -13.80 -11.82 -13.57
C ILE A 121 -14.58 -10.86 -12.68
N PRO A 122 -15.30 -11.34 -11.65
CA PRO A 122 -16.10 -10.48 -10.79
C PRO A 122 -15.26 -9.35 -10.18
N GLY A 123 -15.87 -8.16 -10.11
CA GLY A 123 -15.34 -7.04 -9.34
C GLY A 123 -15.23 -7.39 -7.84
N LEU A 124 -14.56 -6.53 -7.08
CA LEU A 124 -14.55 -6.64 -5.62
C LEU A 124 -15.92 -6.22 -5.07
N ALA A 125 -16.32 -6.81 -3.95
CA ALA A 125 -17.55 -6.45 -3.27
C ALA A 125 -17.54 -4.96 -2.87
N THR A 126 -18.68 -4.29 -3.00
CA THR A 126 -18.83 -2.91 -2.57
C THR A 126 -18.50 -2.80 -1.07
N GLY A 127 -17.43 -2.06 -0.75
CA GLY A 127 -16.93 -1.89 0.62
C GLY A 127 -15.66 -2.68 0.95
N ASP A 128 -15.24 -3.64 0.11
CA ASP A 128 -13.95 -4.33 0.28
C ASP A 128 -12.80 -3.42 -0.19
N LYS A 129 -12.45 -2.44 0.64
CA LYS A 129 -11.42 -1.43 0.36
C LYS A 129 -10.18 -1.60 1.24
N PRO A 130 -8.96 -1.37 0.71
CA PRO A 130 -7.79 -1.17 1.54
C PRO A 130 -7.91 0.10 2.40
N ALA A 131 -7.20 0.10 3.51
CA ALA A 131 -7.01 1.26 4.38
C ALA A 131 -5.52 1.59 4.54
N LEU A 132 -5.21 2.88 4.61
CA LEU A 132 -3.93 3.38 5.11
C LEU A 132 -4.04 3.42 6.64
N LEU A 133 -3.35 2.51 7.31
CA LEU A 133 -3.41 2.27 8.75
C LEU A 133 -2.59 3.31 9.53
N ALA A 134 -1.41 3.66 9.04
CA ALA A 134 -0.51 4.58 9.71
C ALA A 134 0.43 5.27 8.73
N ILE A 135 0.92 6.44 9.14
CA ILE A 135 2.01 7.15 8.48
C ILE A 135 3.05 7.46 9.54
N TYR A 136 4.29 7.01 9.32
CA TYR A 136 5.41 7.29 10.21
C TYR A 136 6.41 8.25 9.57
N PRO A 137 7.08 9.13 10.35
CA PRO A 137 6.94 9.28 11.81
C PRO A 137 5.56 9.81 12.19
N SER A 138 5.01 9.34 13.30
CA SER A 138 3.62 9.67 13.70
C SER A 138 3.51 11.08 14.29
N GLY A 139 4.63 11.66 14.71
CA GLY A 139 4.72 13.05 15.16
C GLY A 139 4.42 14.09 14.08
N ASP A 140 4.02 15.28 14.53
CA ASP A 140 3.69 16.45 13.71
C ASP A 140 4.78 17.53 13.73
N SER A 141 5.86 17.34 14.47
CA SER A 141 7.06 18.18 14.49
C SER A 141 8.25 17.34 14.06
N LEU A 142 8.75 17.57 12.84
CA LEU A 142 9.78 16.75 12.20
C LEU A 142 11.00 17.61 11.86
N PRO A 143 12.23 17.08 11.88
CA PRO A 143 13.39 17.87 11.48
C PRO A 143 13.32 18.24 10.00
N ASP A 144 13.90 19.38 9.60
CA ASP A 144 13.92 19.80 8.18
C ASP A 144 14.75 18.88 7.28
N ASN A 145 15.60 18.04 7.87
CA ASN A 145 16.34 16.97 7.22
C ASN A 145 15.76 15.57 7.49
N LEU A 146 14.45 15.47 7.72
CA LEU A 146 13.73 14.18 7.73
C LEU A 146 14.13 13.34 6.52
N LEU A 147 14.54 12.09 6.77
CA LEU A 147 15.03 11.20 5.71
C LEU A 147 13.93 10.32 5.13
N LYS A 148 13.09 9.71 5.99
CA LYS A 148 12.14 8.66 5.57
C LYS A 148 10.73 8.94 6.07
N ILE A 149 9.76 8.50 5.28
CA ILE A 149 8.36 8.38 5.65
C ILE A 149 7.91 6.96 5.33
N TYR A 150 7.15 6.34 6.23
CA TYR A 150 6.57 5.02 6.02
C TYR A 150 5.05 5.13 5.85
N LEU A 151 4.50 4.49 4.84
CA LEU A 151 3.06 4.33 4.64
C LEU A 151 2.68 2.88 4.94
N HIS A 152 1.87 2.64 5.97
CA HIS A 152 1.43 1.30 6.35
C HIS A 152 -0.01 1.06 5.91
N PHE A 153 -0.24 0.04 5.09
CA PHE A 153 -1.51 -0.31 4.50
C PHE A 153 -2.04 -1.63 5.07
N SER A 154 -3.38 -1.77 5.08
CA SER A 154 -4.07 -2.97 5.59
C SER A 154 -3.84 -4.25 4.79
N ARG A 155 -3.32 -4.12 3.57
CA ARG A 155 -3.16 -5.21 2.59
C ARG A 155 -2.19 -4.78 1.47
N PRO A 156 -1.67 -5.73 0.67
CA PRO A 156 -0.69 -5.44 -0.37
C PRO A 156 -1.19 -4.41 -1.40
N MET A 157 -0.44 -3.31 -1.56
CA MET A 157 -0.76 -2.25 -2.51
C MET A 157 -0.11 -2.46 -3.88
N ARG A 158 -0.60 -1.76 -4.92
CA ARG A 158 0.02 -1.80 -6.23
C ARG A 158 1.26 -0.90 -6.25
N GLU A 159 2.40 -1.49 -6.60
CA GLU A 159 3.71 -0.83 -6.70
C GLU A 159 3.94 -0.13 -8.07
N GLY A 160 5.05 0.58 -8.18
CA GLY A 160 5.56 1.23 -9.40
C GLY A 160 4.80 2.50 -9.79
N GLN A 161 4.09 3.11 -8.85
CA GLN A 161 3.19 4.25 -9.12
C GLN A 161 2.95 5.19 -7.93
N SER A 162 3.71 5.04 -6.84
CA SER A 162 3.57 5.86 -5.62
C SER A 162 3.58 7.36 -5.92
N GLN A 163 4.42 7.82 -6.86
CA GLN A 163 4.49 9.24 -7.25
C GLN A 163 3.17 9.80 -7.83
N LYS A 164 2.29 8.95 -8.35
CA LYS A 164 0.96 9.38 -8.83
C LYS A 164 -0.02 9.63 -7.67
N TYR A 165 0.23 9.01 -6.52
CA TYR A 165 -0.71 8.94 -5.41
C TYR A 165 -0.21 9.64 -4.15
N VAL A 166 1.08 10.00 -4.09
CA VAL A 166 1.69 10.68 -2.95
C VAL A 166 2.21 12.05 -3.37
N ALA A 167 1.77 13.08 -2.64
CA ALA A 167 2.24 14.44 -2.84
C ALA A 167 2.63 15.08 -1.51
N LEU A 168 3.57 16.02 -1.55
CA LEU A 168 3.90 16.88 -0.43
C LEU A 168 3.51 18.32 -0.77
N VAL A 169 2.67 18.93 0.05
CA VAL A 169 2.20 20.31 -0.14
C VAL A 169 2.76 21.18 0.98
N LYS A 170 3.43 22.27 0.61
CA LYS A 170 3.95 23.29 1.53
C LYS A 170 2.95 24.43 1.68
N ASN A 171 2.73 24.87 2.93
CA ASN A 171 1.88 25.99 3.30
C ASN A 171 0.45 25.95 2.71
N ARG A 172 -0.06 24.74 2.39
CA ARG A 172 -1.37 24.46 1.76
C ARG A 172 -1.54 25.01 0.34
N THR A 173 -0.50 25.52 -0.30
CA THR A 173 -0.61 26.19 -1.60
C THR A 173 0.37 25.67 -2.64
N ASP A 174 1.53 25.17 -2.21
CA ASP A 174 2.64 24.83 -3.10
C ASP A 174 2.92 23.32 -3.08
N THR A 175 2.50 22.62 -4.14
CA THR A 175 2.83 21.21 -4.32
C THR A 175 4.30 21.10 -4.71
N LEU A 176 5.09 20.35 -3.93
CA LEU A 176 6.51 20.21 -4.16
C LEU A 176 6.82 18.97 -5.04
N PRO A 177 7.15 19.15 -6.33
CA PRO A 177 7.57 18.05 -7.17
C PRO A 177 8.98 17.57 -6.80
N GLY A 178 9.29 16.29 -7.04
CA GLY A 178 10.65 15.76 -6.90
C GLY A 178 11.23 15.84 -5.48
N VAL A 179 10.37 15.87 -4.45
CA VAL A 179 10.83 15.81 -3.04
C VAL A 179 11.26 14.40 -2.66
N PHE A 180 10.52 13.40 -3.13
CA PHE A 180 10.86 12.01 -2.92
C PHE A 180 11.87 11.53 -3.98
N LEU A 181 12.82 10.72 -3.54
CA LEU A 181 13.74 10.03 -4.44
C LEU A 181 12.97 9.02 -5.28
N ASP A 182 13.11 9.10 -6.61
CA ASP A 182 12.54 8.11 -7.52
C ASP A 182 13.40 6.85 -7.56
N LEU A 183 12.94 5.80 -6.89
CA LEU A 183 13.57 4.48 -6.89
C LEU A 183 12.70 3.50 -7.65
N GLN A 184 13.31 2.81 -8.62
CA GLN A 184 12.70 1.72 -9.36
C GLN A 184 13.61 0.47 -9.24
N PRO A 185 13.18 -0.59 -8.52
CA PRO A 185 11.88 -0.74 -7.88
C PRO A 185 11.67 0.17 -6.65
N GLU A 186 10.40 0.45 -6.33
CA GLU A 186 10.01 1.15 -5.11
C GLU A 186 10.39 0.33 -3.85
N LEU A 187 10.56 1.01 -2.71
CA LEU A 187 10.99 0.41 -1.45
C LEU A 187 9.81 -0.16 -0.63
N TRP A 188 9.19 -1.22 -1.15
CA TRP A 188 8.17 -1.98 -0.42
C TRP A 188 8.79 -3.06 0.47
N ASN A 189 8.16 -3.37 1.60
CA ASN A 189 8.42 -4.63 2.30
C ASN A 189 7.96 -5.83 1.44
N ALA A 190 8.36 -7.05 1.81
CA ALA A 190 8.05 -8.27 1.06
C ALA A 190 6.54 -8.46 0.80
N ASP A 191 5.71 -8.11 1.79
CA ASP A 191 4.24 -8.21 1.72
C ASP A 191 3.58 -7.04 0.98
N ARG A 192 4.34 -5.99 0.62
CA ARG A 192 3.86 -4.78 -0.06
C ARG A 192 2.77 -4.04 0.74
N THR A 193 2.82 -4.16 2.05
CA THR A 193 1.95 -3.48 3.01
C THR A 193 2.61 -2.23 3.60
N VAL A 194 3.93 -2.10 3.50
CA VAL A 194 4.69 -0.93 3.96
C VAL A 194 5.52 -0.38 2.82
N LEU A 195 5.27 0.88 2.44
CA LEU A 195 6.13 1.62 1.52
C LEU A 195 7.03 2.58 2.29
N THR A 196 8.32 2.55 1.99
CA THR A 196 9.29 3.53 2.47
C THR A 196 9.51 4.61 1.40
N LEU A 197 9.16 5.85 1.72
CA LEU A 197 9.44 7.02 0.91
C LEU A 197 10.70 7.70 1.43
N TRP A 198 11.69 7.88 0.57
CA TRP A 198 12.88 8.65 0.90
C TRP A 198 12.70 10.08 0.42
N LEU A 199 12.86 11.06 1.31
CA LEU A 199 13.18 12.41 0.86
C LEU A 199 14.59 12.35 0.26
N ASP A 200 14.80 13.02 -0.88
CA ASP A 200 16.04 12.88 -1.65
C ASP A 200 17.30 13.07 -0.78
N PRO A 201 18.05 11.99 -0.50
CA PRO A 201 19.25 12.05 0.33
C PRO A 201 20.33 12.98 -0.22
N GLY A 202 20.41 13.09 -1.55
CA GLY A 202 21.33 13.97 -2.25
C GLY A 202 21.03 15.45 -1.99
N ARG A 203 19.77 15.76 -1.70
CA ARG A 203 19.30 17.09 -1.29
C ARG A 203 19.39 17.32 0.21
N ILE A 204 19.44 16.27 1.03
CA ILE A 204 19.67 16.37 2.48
C ILE A 204 21.15 16.65 2.80
N LYS A 205 22.08 15.97 2.11
CA LYS A 205 23.51 16.15 2.35
C LYS A 205 24.01 17.45 1.72
N ARG A 206 24.49 18.39 2.54
CA ARG A 206 24.78 19.78 2.14
C ARG A 206 25.91 19.90 1.13
N ASP A 207 26.87 18.99 1.17
CA ASP A 207 28.05 19.05 0.29
C ASP A 207 27.80 18.47 -1.12
N LEU A 208 26.65 17.82 -1.34
CA LEU A 208 26.33 17.14 -2.60
C LEU A 208 25.69 18.08 -3.64
N GLN A 209 25.90 17.75 -4.92
CA GLN A 209 25.39 18.55 -6.05
C GLN A 209 23.86 18.73 -6.05
N PRO A 210 23.03 17.72 -5.72
CA PRO A 210 21.57 17.90 -5.72
C PRO A 210 21.12 18.96 -4.71
N ASN A 211 21.67 19.00 -3.50
CA ASN A 211 21.39 20.07 -2.53
C ASN A 211 21.75 21.45 -3.11
N LYS A 212 22.94 21.60 -3.69
CA LYS A 212 23.42 22.88 -4.24
C LYS A 212 22.57 23.40 -5.42
N ARG A 213 21.96 22.50 -6.19
CA ARG A 213 21.17 22.85 -7.39
C ARG A 213 19.67 22.97 -7.11
N LEU A 214 19.12 22.07 -6.31
CA LEU A 214 17.67 21.92 -6.09
C LEU A 214 17.23 22.38 -4.69
N GLY A 215 18.17 22.72 -3.82
CA GLY A 215 17.90 23.06 -2.42
C GLY A 215 17.48 21.86 -1.58
N VAL A 216 17.20 22.13 -0.30
CA VAL A 216 16.75 21.14 0.69
C VAL A 216 15.33 20.64 0.39
N PRO A 217 15.00 19.37 0.71
CA PRO A 217 13.64 18.84 0.53
C PRO A 217 12.60 19.59 1.37
N LEU A 218 12.94 19.91 2.61
CA LEU A 218 12.10 20.67 3.53
C LEU A 218 12.86 21.87 4.09
N GLN A 219 12.13 22.94 4.41
CA GLN A 219 12.69 24.15 5.00
C GLN A 219 12.24 24.26 6.46
N ALA A 220 13.15 24.54 7.39
CA ALA A 220 12.81 24.76 8.80
C ALA A 220 11.73 25.83 9.00
N GLY A 221 10.85 25.63 9.99
CA GLY A 221 9.77 26.56 10.35
C GLY A 221 8.58 26.57 9.38
N SER A 222 8.57 25.72 8.36
CA SER A 222 7.47 25.63 7.39
C SER A 222 6.41 24.61 7.81
N ARG A 223 5.21 24.72 7.22
CA ARG A 223 4.13 23.74 7.38
C ARG A 223 3.98 22.90 6.12
N TYR A 224 3.79 21.61 6.29
CA TYR A 224 3.65 20.63 5.23
C TYR A 224 2.43 19.75 5.42
N GLN A 225 1.95 19.21 4.31
CA GLN A 225 0.91 18.19 4.26
C GLN A 225 1.35 17.08 3.32
N LEU A 226 1.54 15.87 3.87
CA LEU A 226 1.65 14.66 3.05
C LEU A 226 0.25 14.21 2.66
N ILE A 227 -0.01 14.10 1.37
CA ILE A 227 -1.29 13.69 0.81
C ILE A 227 -1.12 12.31 0.18
N VAL A 228 -1.97 11.36 0.57
CA VAL A 228 -2.10 10.04 -0.05
C VAL A 228 -3.49 9.92 -0.65
N LEU A 229 -3.57 9.86 -1.98
CA LEU A 229 -4.83 9.91 -2.73
C LEU A 229 -5.65 8.62 -2.59
N ALA A 230 -6.98 8.77 -2.54
CA ALA A 230 -7.92 7.64 -2.46
C ALA A 230 -7.77 6.65 -3.62
N ASP A 231 -7.40 7.15 -4.81
CA ASP A 231 -7.42 6.37 -6.05
C ASP A 231 -6.29 5.35 -6.17
N TRP A 232 -5.41 5.23 -5.17
CA TRP A 232 -4.32 4.26 -5.17
C TRP A 232 -4.89 2.83 -5.08
N PRO A 233 -4.72 1.99 -6.12
CA PRO A 233 -5.23 0.63 -6.10
C PRO A 233 -4.35 -0.31 -5.26
N ASP A 234 -4.99 -1.29 -4.63
CA ASP A 234 -4.34 -2.49 -4.13
C ASP A 234 -3.95 -3.44 -5.29
N GLN A 235 -3.30 -4.56 -4.97
CA GLN A 235 -2.95 -5.56 -5.98
C GLN A 235 -4.17 -6.20 -6.68
N GLN A 236 -5.36 -6.08 -6.09
CA GLN A 236 -6.61 -6.63 -6.61
C GLN A 236 -7.43 -5.60 -7.40
N GLY A 237 -7.02 -4.33 -7.39
CA GLY A 237 -7.67 -3.21 -8.06
C GLY A 237 -8.65 -2.41 -7.19
N ALA A 238 -8.86 -2.74 -5.91
CA ALA A 238 -9.64 -1.87 -5.02
C ALA A 238 -8.83 -0.65 -4.62
N THR A 239 -9.46 0.51 -4.61
CA THR A 239 -8.84 1.77 -4.20
C THR A 239 -9.07 2.06 -2.72
N LEU A 240 -8.21 2.89 -2.12
CA LEU A 240 -8.36 3.35 -0.74
C LEU A 240 -9.75 3.97 -0.51
N ALA A 241 -10.24 3.88 0.72
CA ALA A 241 -11.56 4.42 1.06
C ALA A 241 -11.65 5.95 0.95
N LYS A 242 -10.54 6.66 1.19
CA LYS A 242 -10.47 8.12 1.23
C LYS A 242 -9.05 8.62 1.00
N THR A 243 -8.93 9.86 0.54
CA THR A 243 -7.67 10.60 0.55
C THR A 243 -7.30 10.92 2.01
N THR A 244 -6.04 10.68 2.37
CA THR A 244 -5.52 10.93 3.71
C THR A 244 -4.49 12.04 3.66
N THR A 245 -4.61 13.00 4.58
CA THR A 245 -3.69 14.13 4.72
C THR A 245 -3.03 14.10 6.09
N LYS A 246 -1.70 14.00 6.14
CA LYS A 246 -0.91 14.15 7.37
C LYS A 246 -0.27 15.54 7.41
N PRO A 247 -0.75 16.45 8.27
CA PRO A 247 -0.06 17.71 8.52
C PRO A 247 1.18 17.50 9.39
N PHE A 248 2.22 18.27 9.15
CA PHE A 248 3.35 18.42 10.07
C PHE A 248 4.05 19.77 9.86
N SER A 249 4.84 20.18 10.85
CA SER A 249 5.72 21.33 10.83
C SER A 249 7.17 20.88 10.91
N THR A 250 8.04 21.61 10.25
CA THR A 250 9.48 21.37 10.33
C THR A 250 10.13 22.18 11.44
N VAL A 251 10.95 21.51 12.24
CA VAL A 251 11.81 22.12 13.25
C VAL A 251 13.25 22.22 12.74
N GLN A 252 14.16 22.65 13.61
CA GLN A 252 15.58 22.72 13.29
C GLN A 252 16.13 21.35 12.90
N ARG A 253 17.13 21.38 12.02
CA ARG A 253 17.87 20.22 11.55
C ARG A 253 18.43 19.39 12.71
N ASP A 254 18.30 18.07 12.61
CA ASP A 254 19.03 17.18 13.50
C ASP A 254 20.37 16.76 12.90
N SER A 255 21.45 16.98 13.65
CA SER A 255 22.82 16.69 13.24
C SER A 255 23.55 15.77 14.19
N LEU A 256 22.88 15.28 15.24
CA LEU A 256 23.49 14.51 16.30
C LEU A 256 23.08 13.05 16.15
N SER A 257 24.00 12.14 16.42
CA SER A 257 23.68 10.72 16.55
C SER A 257 22.90 10.48 17.85
N PRO A 258 21.92 9.55 17.85
CA PRO A 258 21.31 9.08 19.09
C PRO A 258 22.36 8.56 20.06
N MET A 259 22.15 8.81 21.35
CA MET A 259 23.09 8.45 22.41
C MET A 259 22.42 7.50 23.42
N PRO A 260 22.52 6.16 23.27
CA PRO A 260 21.89 5.20 24.17
C PRO A 260 22.25 5.36 25.65
N ALA A 261 23.46 5.86 25.94
CA ALA A 261 23.90 6.14 27.31
C ALA A 261 23.08 7.25 28.02
N ARG A 262 22.28 8.03 27.27
CA ARG A 262 21.38 9.07 27.81
C ARG A 262 19.92 8.62 27.90
N TRP A 263 19.60 7.43 27.41
CA TRP A 263 18.23 6.91 27.44
C TRP A 263 17.82 6.57 28.88
N GLN A 264 16.54 6.78 29.19
CA GLN A 264 15.99 6.45 30.50
C GLN A 264 15.35 5.07 30.41
N ILE A 265 15.85 4.14 31.21
CA ILE A 265 15.34 2.78 31.29
C ILE A 265 14.59 2.64 32.61
N HIS A 266 13.27 2.53 32.53
CA HIS A 266 12.43 2.24 33.69
C HIS A 266 12.26 0.74 33.84
N GLN A 267 12.82 0.21 34.93
CA GLN A 267 12.89 -1.22 35.21
C GLN A 267 11.52 -1.72 35.71
N PRO A 268 11.02 -2.84 35.18
CA PRO A 268 9.82 -3.51 35.69
C PRO A 268 10.12 -4.29 36.97
N GLN A 269 9.06 -4.69 37.69
CA GLN A 269 9.20 -5.49 38.91
C GLN A 269 9.60 -6.95 38.58
N ALA A 270 10.53 -7.52 39.35
CA ALA A 270 10.85 -8.94 39.29
C ALA A 270 9.61 -9.81 39.63
N GLY A 271 9.51 -10.97 39.00
CA GLY A 271 8.35 -11.87 39.13
C GLY A 271 7.09 -11.38 38.41
N SER A 272 7.16 -10.29 37.63
CA SER A 272 6.03 -9.75 36.88
C SER A 272 6.25 -9.80 35.37
N VAL A 273 5.19 -9.57 34.60
CA VAL A 273 5.23 -9.34 33.14
C VAL A 273 5.10 -7.86 32.78
N GLN A 274 5.39 -6.97 33.73
CA GLN A 274 5.36 -5.52 33.46
C GLN A 274 6.37 -5.18 32.36
N PRO A 275 6.05 -4.24 31.46
CA PRO A 275 6.94 -3.91 30.35
C PRO A 275 8.22 -3.23 30.86
N LEU A 276 9.36 -3.56 30.25
CA LEU A 276 10.55 -2.72 30.31
C LEU A 276 10.29 -1.48 29.47
N ASP A 277 10.55 -0.32 30.04
CA ASP A 277 10.26 0.95 29.40
C ASP A 277 11.52 1.74 29.00
N VAL A 278 11.62 1.87 27.68
CA VAL A 278 12.54 2.53 26.76
C VAL A 278 12.34 4.01 26.44
N ALA A 279 12.77 5.03 27.20
CA ALA A 279 12.62 6.43 26.77
C ALA A 279 13.89 6.98 26.09
N PHE A 280 13.78 7.32 24.80
CA PHE A 280 14.93 7.70 23.94
C PHE A 280 15.31 9.18 24.02
N GLY A 281 14.36 10.05 24.40
CA GLY A 281 14.53 11.51 24.42
C GLY A 281 14.27 12.21 23.09
N GLU A 282 14.22 11.46 21.99
CA GLU A 282 13.91 11.90 20.64
C GLU A 282 13.15 10.81 19.88
N ALA A 283 12.53 11.15 18.75
CA ALA A 283 11.85 10.15 17.94
C ALA A 283 12.87 9.41 17.08
N LEU A 284 12.82 8.08 17.05
CA LEU A 284 13.71 7.25 16.25
C LEU A 284 12.99 6.62 15.06
N ASP A 285 13.75 6.05 14.12
CA ASP A 285 13.20 5.44 12.92
C ASP A 285 12.27 4.25 13.26
N TYR A 286 11.01 4.35 12.83
CA TYR A 286 9.97 3.37 13.12
C TYR A 286 10.34 1.94 12.72
N SER A 287 10.84 1.73 11.49
CA SER A 287 11.13 0.38 10.99
C SER A 287 12.30 -0.21 11.76
N LEU A 288 13.37 0.57 11.96
CA LEU A 288 14.57 0.11 12.65
C LEU A 288 14.32 -0.17 14.13
N LEU A 289 13.49 0.63 14.81
CA LEU A 289 13.12 0.38 16.21
C LEU A 289 12.52 -1.03 16.42
N THR A 290 11.78 -1.54 15.44
CA THR A 290 11.16 -2.87 15.55
C THR A 290 12.14 -4.03 15.35
N GLU A 291 13.34 -3.77 14.84
CA GLU A 291 14.30 -4.81 14.47
C GLU A 291 15.61 -4.76 15.27
N THR A 292 15.97 -3.60 15.83
CA THR A 292 17.33 -3.32 16.34
C THR A 292 17.44 -3.31 17.86
N LEU A 293 16.32 -3.44 18.58
CA LEU A 293 16.28 -3.46 20.04
C LEU A 293 16.12 -4.89 20.54
N HIS A 294 17.05 -5.34 21.39
CA HIS A 294 17.05 -6.68 21.96
C HIS A 294 17.28 -6.61 23.46
N VAL A 295 16.51 -7.39 24.24
CA VAL A 295 16.76 -7.53 25.68
C VAL A 295 17.56 -8.81 25.88
N MET A 296 18.72 -8.70 26.52
CA MET A 296 19.61 -9.82 26.82
C MET A 296 19.61 -10.10 28.32
N ASN A 297 19.53 -11.37 28.71
CA ASN A 297 19.71 -11.79 30.10
C ASN A 297 21.20 -11.82 30.50
N GLU A 298 21.48 -12.13 31.76
CA GLU A 298 22.83 -12.21 32.31
C GLU A 298 23.73 -13.18 31.52
N ALA A 299 23.19 -14.34 31.14
CA ALA A 299 23.85 -15.38 30.35
C ALA A 299 24.13 -14.97 28.88
N GLY A 300 23.61 -13.82 28.44
CA GLY A 300 23.80 -13.32 27.08
C GLY A 300 22.80 -13.87 26.06
N GLU A 301 21.70 -14.46 26.52
CA GLU A 301 20.62 -14.97 25.69
C GLU A 301 19.54 -13.89 25.51
N THR A 302 18.91 -13.87 24.34
CA THR A 302 17.81 -12.96 24.06
C THR A 302 16.57 -13.36 24.86
N VAL A 303 16.00 -12.42 25.60
CA VAL A 303 14.72 -12.57 26.28
C VAL A 303 13.61 -12.51 25.24
N SER A 304 12.75 -13.54 25.21
CA SER A 304 11.57 -13.55 24.35
C SER A 304 10.56 -12.51 24.81
N GLY A 305 10.01 -11.75 23.86
CA GLY A 305 9.00 -10.73 24.14
C GLY A 305 8.65 -9.93 22.89
N LYS A 306 7.82 -8.89 23.08
CA LYS A 306 7.35 -8.03 21.99
C LYS A 306 7.60 -6.57 22.33
N TRP A 307 8.10 -5.83 21.35
CA TRP A 307 8.23 -4.38 21.42
C TRP A 307 6.96 -3.70 20.96
N HIS A 308 6.53 -2.67 21.70
CA HIS A 308 5.48 -1.75 21.33
C HIS A 308 6.02 -0.33 21.34
N LEU A 309 5.92 0.37 20.22
CA LEU A 309 6.33 1.76 20.12
C LEU A 309 5.24 2.67 20.69
N ALA A 310 5.67 3.70 21.41
CA ALA A 310 4.81 4.64 22.10
C ALA A 310 5.36 6.07 21.98
N ASP A 311 4.52 7.04 22.36
CA ASP A 311 4.87 8.47 22.38
C ASP A 311 5.53 8.97 21.09
N ARG A 312 4.93 8.63 19.94
CA ARG A 312 5.43 9.01 18.62
C ARG A 312 6.88 8.61 18.37
N GLU A 313 7.17 7.33 18.60
CA GLU A 313 8.48 6.70 18.42
C GLU A 313 9.57 7.27 19.35
N LYS A 314 9.20 8.00 20.40
CA LYS A 314 10.13 8.47 21.46
C LYS A 314 10.29 7.49 22.61
N ARG A 315 9.43 6.48 22.67
CA ARG A 315 9.39 5.48 23.71
C ARG A 315 9.13 4.10 23.12
N ALA A 316 9.71 3.06 23.72
CA ALA A 316 9.41 1.67 23.39
C ALA A 316 9.19 0.84 24.65
N LEU A 317 8.16 0.00 24.63
CA LEU A 317 7.77 -0.88 25.73
C LEU A 317 8.04 -2.32 25.32
N PHE A 318 8.91 -3.01 26.03
CA PHE A 318 9.15 -4.44 25.82
C PHE A 318 8.33 -5.27 26.81
N ILE A 319 7.35 -5.99 26.30
CA ILE A 319 6.53 -6.92 27.07
C ILE A 319 7.18 -8.31 26.98
N PRO A 320 7.67 -8.89 28.10
CA PRO A 320 8.32 -10.20 28.06
C PRO A 320 7.28 -11.30 27.86
N GLY A 321 7.69 -12.42 27.26
CA GLY A 321 6.86 -13.62 27.14
C GLY A 321 6.66 -14.38 28.46
N GLU A 322 7.58 -14.18 29.42
CA GLU A 322 7.57 -14.79 30.74
C GLU A 322 7.84 -13.74 31.82
N ALA A 323 7.52 -14.07 33.07
CA ALA A 323 7.81 -13.17 34.19
C ALA A 323 9.31 -12.92 34.35
N TRP A 324 9.68 -11.68 34.64
CA TRP A 324 11.08 -11.29 34.86
C TRP A 324 11.71 -12.06 36.01
N LYS A 325 12.94 -12.54 35.82
CA LYS A 325 13.76 -13.09 36.90
C LYS A 325 14.55 -11.94 37.51
N ALA A 326 14.79 -12.00 38.82
CA ALA A 326 15.75 -11.08 39.45
C ALA A 326 17.14 -11.34 38.85
N GLY A 327 17.91 -10.28 38.60
CA GLY A 327 19.25 -10.40 38.00
C GLY A 327 19.65 -9.24 37.11
N LEU A 328 20.79 -9.41 36.43
CA LEU A 328 21.35 -8.42 35.51
C LEU A 328 20.87 -8.66 34.08
N TYR A 329 20.56 -7.57 33.39
CA TYR A 329 20.10 -7.56 32.01
C TYR A 329 20.83 -6.47 31.21
N ARG A 330 20.78 -6.59 29.89
CA ARG A 330 21.34 -5.60 28.96
C ARG A 330 20.33 -5.31 27.86
N LEU A 331 20.09 -4.04 27.60
CA LEU A 331 19.46 -3.60 26.37
C LEU A 331 20.55 -3.54 25.31
N ARG A 332 20.51 -4.45 24.33
CA ARG A 332 21.40 -4.45 23.18
C ARG A 332 20.74 -3.70 22.02
N ILE A 333 21.44 -2.70 21.48
CA ILE A 333 20.97 -1.85 20.39
C ILE A 333 21.93 -2.00 19.21
N GLU A 334 21.45 -2.45 18.06
CA GLU A 334 22.28 -2.52 16.86
C GLU A 334 22.70 -1.12 16.38
N SER A 335 23.95 -0.98 15.94
CA SER A 335 24.52 0.33 15.57
C SER A 335 23.91 0.95 14.32
N ARG A 336 23.15 0.16 13.56
CA ARG A 336 22.38 0.61 12.40
C ARG A 336 21.08 1.35 12.75
N LEU A 337 20.66 1.38 14.02
CA LEU A 337 19.51 2.18 14.45
C LEU A 337 19.77 3.66 14.13
N GLU A 338 18.76 4.32 13.54
CA GLU A 338 18.80 5.72 13.10
C GLU A 338 17.72 6.55 13.79
N ASP A 339 17.97 7.85 13.89
CA ASP A 339 16.92 8.87 14.14
C ASP A 339 16.12 9.20 12.86
N LEU A 340 15.21 10.17 12.96
CA LEU A 340 14.41 10.64 11.82
C LEU A 340 15.23 11.33 10.71
N ALA A 341 16.43 11.81 11.03
CA ALA A 341 17.36 12.46 10.10
C ALA A 341 18.37 11.49 9.46
N GLY A 342 18.29 10.20 9.80
CA GLY A 342 19.21 9.16 9.33
C GLY A 342 20.56 9.12 10.06
N ASN A 343 20.72 9.86 11.17
CA ASN A 343 21.92 9.76 12.00
C ASN A 343 21.85 8.43 12.75
N ASN A 344 22.86 7.57 12.55
CA ASN A 344 22.93 6.30 13.25
C ASN A 344 23.78 6.41 14.52
N LEU A 345 23.82 5.36 15.34
CA LEU A 345 24.56 5.36 16.62
C LEU A 345 26.06 5.64 16.47
N SER A 346 26.64 5.32 15.30
CA SER A 346 28.06 5.52 15.04
C SER A 346 28.38 6.87 14.41
N ARG A 347 27.41 7.50 13.72
CA ARG A 347 27.66 8.70 12.93
C ARG A 347 26.42 9.49 12.51
N PRO A 348 26.58 10.82 12.34
CA PRO A 348 25.61 11.63 11.60
C PRO A 348 25.52 11.25 10.12
N PHE A 349 24.34 11.45 9.54
CA PHE A 349 24.03 11.17 8.13
C PHE A 349 24.73 12.15 7.18
N ASP A 350 24.58 13.44 7.47
CA ASP A 350 25.21 14.55 6.74
C ASP A 350 26.53 14.90 7.43
N ARG A 351 27.62 14.49 6.79
CA ARG A 351 28.99 14.74 7.25
C ARG A 351 29.62 15.81 6.38
N ASN A 352 30.38 16.70 7.00
CA ASN A 352 31.23 17.63 6.27
C ASN A 352 32.39 16.85 5.62
N LEU A 353 32.40 16.79 4.29
CA LEU A 353 33.40 16.02 3.52
C LEU A 353 34.82 16.61 3.60
N THR A 354 34.95 17.87 4.03
CA THR A 354 36.25 18.53 4.18
C THR A 354 36.93 18.23 5.52
N ARG A 355 36.20 17.69 6.49
CA ARG A 355 36.73 17.34 7.81
C ARG A 355 37.29 15.93 7.79
N LYS A 356 38.60 15.77 8.06
CA LYS A 356 39.23 14.45 8.27
C LYS A 356 38.86 13.91 9.66
N ASP A 357 37.63 13.46 9.83
CA ASP A 357 37.24 12.74 11.04
C ASP A 357 37.87 11.34 11.01
N ARG A 358 38.43 10.90 12.15
CA ARG A 358 38.99 9.55 12.27
C ARG A 358 37.88 8.52 12.02
N PRO A 359 38.15 7.43 11.27
CA PRO A 359 37.19 6.34 11.16
C PRO A 359 36.93 5.79 12.57
N VAL A 360 35.72 5.98 13.07
CA VAL A 360 35.26 5.30 14.28
C VAL A 360 35.07 3.84 13.89
N THR A 361 35.79 2.93 14.54
CA THR A 361 35.52 1.50 14.42
C THR A 361 34.10 1.26 14.92
N ALA A 362 33.16 1.10 13.99
CA ALA A 362 31.76 0.91 14.34
C ALA A 362 31.62 -0.48 14.99
N GLN A 363 31.29 -0.51 16.28
CA GLN A 363 30.84 -1.74 16.90
C GLN A 363 29.47 -2.13 16.29
N PRO A 364 29.16 -3.44 16.16
CA PRO A 364 27.89 -3.88 15.58
C PRO A 364 26.69 -3.51 16.47
N PHE A 365 26.91 -3.30 17.77
CA PHE A 365 25.89 -2.92 18.73
C PHE A 365 26.49 -2.14 19.91
N THR A 366 25.61 -1.47 20.65
CA THR A 366 25.87 -0.84 21.96
C THR A 366 24.99 -1.55 23.00
N GLU A 367 25.49 -1.70 24.24
CA GLU A 367 24.71 -2.29 25.33
C GLU A 367 24.52 -1.29 26.47
N VAL A 368 23.29 -1.23 27.02
CA VAL A 368 22.96 -0.45 28.20
C VAL A 368 22.53 -1.41 29.31
N PRO A 369 23.29 -1.53 30.42
CA PRO A 369 22.95 -2.45 31.50
C PRO A 369 21.79 -1.94 32.34
N PHE A 370 20.98 -2.86 32.84
CA PHE A 370 19.94 -2.60 33.84
C PHE A 370 19.73 -3.85 34.72
N SER A 371 19.06 -3.71 35.86
CA SER A 371 18.87 -4.79 36.82
C SER A 371 17.41 -4.99 37.17
N MET A 372 16.98 -6.22 37.42
CA MET A 372 15.71 -6.52 38.06
C MET A 372 15.96 -6.84 39.53
N ARG A 373 15.30 -6.11 40.43
CA ARG A 373 15.38 -6.32 41.88
C ARG A 373 14.15 -7.00 42.41
#